data_AF-A0A401TE52-F1
#
_entry.id   AF-A0A401TE52-F1
#
_cell.length_a   1.000
_cell.length_b   1.000
_cell.length_c   1.000
_cell.angle_alpha   90.00
_cell.angle_beta   90.00
_cell.angle_gamma   90.00
#
_symmetry.space_group_name_H-M   'P 1'
#
loop_
_entity.id
_entity.type
_entity.pdbx_description
1 polymer ?
#
loop_
_entity_poly.entity_id
_entity_poly.type
_entity_poly.pdbx_seq_one_letter_code
_entity_poly.pdbx_strand_id
1 'polypeptide(L)'
;SLVLLQRSLVSSYKLVCYYTNWSQYRPSTAKFVPSNVDPYLCTHLIYAFASMTDNKLTTYEWNDETMYVKFNDLKKKNSKLKTLLAIGGWNFGTSR
;
A
#
# COMPACT_ATOMS: atom_id res chain seq x y z
N SER A 1 -8.92 4.00 46.70
CA SER A 1 -9.47 3.63 45.38
C SER A 1 -8.45 2.80 44.62
N LEU A 2 -8.65 1.48 44.51
CA LEU A 2 -7.82 0.63 43.65
C LEU A 2 -8.25 0.84 42.19
N VAL A 3 -7.37 1.41 41.37
CA VAL A 3 -7.55 1.41 39.90
C VAL A 3 -7.00 0.08 39.39
N LEU A 4 -7.90 -0.86 39.07
CA LEU A 4 -7.55 -2.08 38.36
C LEU A 4 -7.25 -1.72 36.89
N LEU A 5 -5.97 -1.57 36.54
CA LEU A 5 -5.50 -1.55 35.16
C LEU A 5 -5.60 -2.96 34.57
N GLN A 6 -6.80 -3.35 34.13
CA GLN A 6 -6.96 -4.51 33.27
C GLN A 6 -6.30 -4.19 31.92
N ARG A 7 -5.05 -4.62 31.75
CA ARG A 7 -4.45 -4.75 30.42
C ARG A 7 -5.21 -5.87 29.70
N SER A 8 -6.23 -5.49 28.94
CA SER A 8 -6.80 -6.39 27.96
C SER A 8 -5.66 -6.81 27.01
N LEU A 9 -5.42 -8.12 26.91
CA LEU A 9 -4.56 -8.69 25.87
C LEU A 9 -5.34 -8.60 24.54
N VAL A 10 -5.54 -7.38 24.05
CA VAL A 10 -6.12 -7.15 22.72
C VAL A 10 -5.08 -7.59 21.71
N SER A 11 -5.24 -8.79 21.17
CA SER A 11 -4.56 -9.17 19.94
C SER A 11 -5.10 -8.28 18.82
N SER A 12 -4.30 -7.31 18.38
CA SER A 12 -4.64 -6.46 17.24
C SER A 12 -4.16 -7.15 15.97
N TYR A 13 -5.10 -7.72 15.21
CA TYR A 13 -4.82 -8.33 13.92
C TYR A 13 -4.49 -7.27 12.87
N LYS A 14 -3.46 -7.53 12.07
CA LYS A 14 -3.11 -6.70 10.91
C LYS A 14 -3.79 -7.25 9.67
N LEU A 15 -4.70 -6.49 9.06
CA LEU A 15 -5.12 -6.72 7.69
C LEU A 15 -4.19 -5.96 6.74
N VAL A 16 -3.44 -6.71 5.93
CA VAL A 16 -2.42 -6.18 5.00
C VAL A 16 -2.91 -6.40 3.58
N CYS A 17 -3.10 -5.32 2.83
CA CYS A 17 -3.67 -5.38 1.49
C CYS A 17 -2.67 -4.89 0.44
N TYR A 18 -2.59 -5.61 -0.68
CA TYR A 18 -1.81 -5.19 -1.83
C TYR A 18 -2.64 -4.31 -2.75
N TYR A 19 -2.06 -3.19 -3.17
CA TYR A 19 -2.54 -2.32 -4.24
C TYR A 19 -1.61 -2.47 -5.44
N THR A 20 -2.16 -2.78 -6.61
CA THR A 20 -1.36 -3.03 -7.82
C THR A 20 -1.43 -1.83 -8.76
N ASN A 21 -0.30 -1.22 -9.13
CA ASN A 21 -0.29 -0.02 -9.96
C ASN A 21 -0.97 -0.21 -11.32
N TRP A 22 -0.77 -1.36 -11.96
CA TRP A 22 -1.42 -1.69 -13.24
C TRP A 22 -2.96 -1.78 -13.20
N SER A 23 -3.58 -1.78 -12.02
CA SER A 23 -5.05 -1.71 -11.90
C SER A 23 -5.63 -0.39 -12.44
N GLN A 24 -4.80 0.65 -12.58
CA GLN A 24 -5.17 1.92 -13.19
C GLN A 24 -5.54 1.82 -14.68
N TYR A 25 -5.12 0.75 -15.36
CA TYR A 25 -5.34 0.54 -16.78
C TYR A 25 -6.51 -0.42 -17.09
N ARG A 26 -7.15 -0.99 -16.06
CA ARG A 26 -8.32 -1.85 -16.26
C ARG A 26 -9.46 -1.05 -16.91
N PRO A 27 -10.27 -1.68 -17.78
CA PRO A 27 -11.34 -0.98 -18.49
C PRO A 27 -12.52 -0.65 -17.57
N SER A 28 -13.22 0.44 -17.90
CA SER A 28 -14.53 0.79 -17.33
C SER A 28 -14.54 0.78 -15.79
N THR A 29 -15.54 0.14 -15.20
CA THR A 29 -15.76 0.03 -13.74
C THR A 29 -14.70 -0.78 -13.00
N ALA A 30 -13.85 -1.53 -13.71
CA ALA A 30 -12.75 -2.26 -13.11
C ALA A 30 -11.49 -1.40 -12.92
N LYS A 31 -11.46 -0.17 -13.48
CA LYS A 31 -10.39 0.79 -13.26
C LYS A 31 -10.30 1.13 -11.78
N PHE A 32 -9.12 0.95 -11.21
CA PHE A 32 -8.89 1.16 -9.78
C PHE A 32 -7.67 2.06 -9.59
N VAL A 33 -7.86 3.17 -8.89
CA VAL A 33 -6.82 4.15 -8.56
C VAL A 33 -6.83 4.41 -7.05
N PRO A 34 -5.83 5.11 -6.46
CA PRO A 34 -5.76 5.24 -5.00
C PRO A 34 -7.00 5.89 -4.36
N SER A 35 -7.71 6.76 -5.08
CA SER A 35 -8.95 7.38 -4.58
C SER A 35 -10.12 6.41 -4.42
N ASN A 36 -10.05 5.22 -4.99
CA ASN A 36 -11.05 4.17 -4.81
C ASN A 36 -10.83 3.32 -3.55
N VAL A 37 -9.67 3.44 -2.89
CA VAL A 37 -9.35 2.68 -1.68
C VAL A 37 -10.10 3.27 -0.48
N ASP A 38 -10.82 2.43 0.24
CA ASP A 38 -11.32 2.77 1.57
C ASP A 38 -10.14 2.79 2.58
N PRO A 39 -9.78 3.95 3.15
CA PRO A 39 -8.64 4.09 4.04
C PRO A 39 -8.81 3.38 5.40
N TYR A 40 -10.01 2.89 5.74
CA TYR A 40 -10.29 2.18 6.99
C TYR A 40 -10.40 0.66 6.81
N LEU A 41 -10.44 0.16 5.57
CA LEU A 41 -10.56 -1.26 5.29
C LEU A 41 -9.35 -2.04 5.81
N CYS A 42 -8.14 -1.58 5.46
CA CYS A 42 -6.89 -2.28 5.77
C CYS A 42 -6.07 -1.51 6.83
N THR A 43 -5.33 -2.26 7.65
CA THR A 43 -4.38 -1.66 8.61
C THR A 43 -3.08 -1.23 7.93
N HIS A 44 -2.67 -1.97 6.89
CA HIS A 44 -1.49 -1.73 6.09
C HIS A 44 -1.84 -1.86 4.61
N LEU A 45 -1.38 -0.93 3.80
CA LEU A 45 -1.43 -1.02 2.34
C LEU A 45 -0.03 -1.14 1.78
N ILE A 46 0.16 -2.05 0.84
CA ILE A 46 1.42 -2.28 0.13
C ILE A 46 1.21 -1.89 -1.33
N TYR A 47 1.94 -0.87 -1.80
CA TYR A 47 1.97 -0.49 -3.20
C TYR A 47 2.89 -1.45 -3.96
N ALA A 48 2.35 -2.15 -4.95
CA ALA A 48 3.04 -3.12 -5.79
C ALA A 48 3.04 -2.64 -7.24
N PHE A 49 4.19 -2.45 -7.89
CA PHE A 49 5.57 -2.58 -7.39
C PHE A 49 6.42 -1.39 -7.82
N ALA A 50 7.50 -1.13 -7.09
CA ALA A 50 8.64 -0.34 -7.54
C ALA A 50 9.65 -1.20 -8.31
N SER A 51 10.63 -0.57 -8.92
CA SER A 51 11.71 -1.20 -9.67
C SER A 51 13.09 -0.96 -9.04
N MET A 52 14.14 -1.46 -9.69
CA MET A 52 15.54 -1.28 -9.31
C MET A 52 16.40 -1.00 -10.53
N THR A 53 17.31 -0.05 -10.39
CA THR A 53 18.38 0.22 -11.37
C THR A 53 19.67 0.46 -10.59
N ASP A 54 20.76 -0.20 -10.96
CA ASP A 54 22.06 -0.09 -10.28
C ASP A 54 21.99 -0.28 -8.75
N ASN A 55 21.24 -1.30 -8.31
CA ASN A 55 20.98 -1.60 -6.89
C ASN A 55 20.29 -0.45 -6.11
N LYS A 56 19.67 0.50 -6.82
CA LYS A 56 18.89 1.60 -6.24
C LYS A 56 17.43 1.44 -6.60
N LEU A 57 16.57 1.74 -5.64
CA LEU A 57 15.12 1.76 -5.84
C LEU A 57 14.76 2.84 -6.88
N THR A 58 13.91 2.46 -7.83
CA THR A 58 13.37 3.35 -8.87
C THR A 58 11.87 3.15 -9.02
N THR A 59 11.19 4.05 -9.73
CA THR A 59 9.79 3.84 -10.13
C THR A 59 9.68 2.73 -11.17
N TYR A 60 8.52 2.08 -11.23
CA TYR A 60 8.21 1.10 -12.26
C TYR A 60 7.57 1.76 -13.49
N GLU A 61 6.66 2.71 -13.27
CA GLU A 61 5.94 3.47 -14.29
C GLU A 61 6.17 4.98 -14.20
N TRP A 62 5.99 5.68 -15.33
CA TRP A 62 6.19 7.13 -15.47
C TRP A 62 5.33 7.98 -14.53
N ASN A 63 4.20 7.45 -14.04
CA ASN A 63 3.28 8.17 -13.17
C ASN A 63 3.30 7.72 -11.71
N ASP A 64 4.21 6.81 -11.34
CA ASP A 64 4.27 6.23 -10.01
C ASP A 64 4.48 7.28 -8.93
N GLU A 65 5.31 8.32 -9.14
CA GLU A 65 5.52 9.36 -8.13
C GLU A 65 4.21 10.08 -7.76
N THR A 66 3.38 10.40 -8.76
CA THR A 66 2.06 10.99 -8.55
C THR A 66 1.13 9.99 -7.84
N MET A 67 1.20 8.70 -8.18
CA MET A 67 0.39 7.68 -7.55
C MET A 67 0.83 7.37 -6.11
N TYR A 68 2.12 7.45 -5.81
CA TYR A 68 2.68 7.30 -4.46
C TYR A 68 2.18 8.41 -3.54
N VAL A 69 2.16 9.65 -4.02
CA VAL A 69 1.59 10.78 -3.25
C VAL A 69 0.11 10.52 -2.96
N LYS A 70 -0.69 10.19 -3.99
CA LYS A 70 -2.13 9.89 -3.82
C LYS A 70 -2.39 8.70 -2.88
N PHE A 71 -1.57 7.67 -2.97
CA PHE A 71 -1.64 6.49 -2.11
C PHE A 71 -1.27 6.81 -0.66
N ASN A 72 -0.21 7.58 -0.44
CA ASN A 72 0.19 8.04 0.89
C ASN A 72 -0.82 9.00 1.52
N ASP A 73 -1.51 9.80 0.70
CA ASP A 73 -2.55 10.73 1.14
C ASP A 73 -3.77 10.05 1.77
N LEU A 74 -3.95 8.73 1.58
CA LEU A 74 -4.94 7.95 2.34
C LEU A 74 -4.73 8.06 3.86
N LYS A 75 -3.48 8.28 4.31
CA LYS A 75 -3.16 8.50 5.72
C LYS A 75 -3.70 9.82 6.27
N LYS A 76 -4.02 10.79 5.41
CA LYS A 76 -4.70 12.04 5.83
C LYS A 76 -6.13 11.76 6.30
N LYS A 77 -6.78 10.74 5.74
CA LYS A 77 -8.12 10.27 6.18
C LYS A 77 -8.01 9.33 7.38
N ASN A 78 -7.04 8.40 7.36
CA ASN A 78 -6.78 7.49 8.47
C ASN A 78 -5.32 7.56 8.94
N SER A 79 -5.04 8.32 9.99
CA SER A 79 -3.68 8.50 10.52
C SER A 79 -3.06 7.22 11.12
N LYS A 80 -3.89 6.18 11.39
CA LYS A 80 -3.41 4.88 11.86
C LYS A 80 -2.94 3.98 10.72
N LEU A 81 -3.36 4.25 9.48
CA LEU A 81 -2.99 3.48 8.31
C LEU A 81 -1.47 3.53 8.05
N LYS A 82 -0.89 2.38 7.70
CA LYS A 82 0.50 2.27 7.29
C LYS A 82 0.59 1.99 5.78
N THR A 83 1.52 2.65 5.11
CA THR A 83 1.79 2.44 3.69
C THR A 83 3.21 1.91 3.53
N LEU A 84 3.39 0.89 2.69
CA LEU A 84 4.67 0.31 2.32
C LEU A 84 4.79 0.24 0.79
N LEU A 85 6.02 0.19 0.30
CA LEU A 85 6.33 0.01 -1.12
C LEU A 85 6.99 -1.36 -1.30
N ALA A 86 6.40 -2.20 -2.15
CA ALA A 86 6.98 -3.49 -2.52
C ALA A 86 7.86 -3.33 -3.76
N ILE A 87 8.98 -4.05 -3.78
CA ILE A 87 9.89 -4.19 -4.93
C ILE A 87 9.94 -5.68 -5.30
N GLY A 88 10.02 -5.99 -6.59
CA GLY A 88 9.99 -7.37 -7.08
C GLY A 88 8.70 -7.69 -7.81
N GLY A 89 8.13 -8.86 -7.53
CA GLY A 89 6.97 -9.39 -8.27
C GLY A 89 7.39 -10.18 -9.52
N TRP A 90 6.40 -10.80 -10.18
CA TRP A 90 6.64 -11.75 -11.27
C TRP A 90 7.46 -11.16 -12.43
N ASN A 91 7.10 -9.94 -12.87
CA ASN A 91 7.75 -9.28 -14.01
C ASN A 91 9.14 -8.71 -13.70
N PHE A 92 9.52 -8.62 -12.42
CA PHE A 92 10.82 -8.08 -12.02
C PHE A 92 11.94 -9.11 -12.22
N GLY A 93 11.62 -10.40 -12.12
CA GLY A 93 12.58 -11.48 -12.28
C GLY A 93 12.39 -12.25 -13.58
N THR A 94 13.09 -11.85 -14.64
CA THR A 94 13.73 -12.78 -15.61
C THR A 94 14.81 -12.07 -16.43
N SER A 95 16.03 -12.03 -15.90
CA SER A 95 17.22 -12.22 -16.74
C SER A 95 17.75 -13.60 -16.38
N ARG A 96 17.67 -14.54 -17.32
CA ARG A 96 18.46 -15.78 -17.24
C ARG A 96 19.92 -15.44 -17.50
#